data_AF-A0A7X1CNR2-F1
#
_entry.id   AF-A0A7X1CNR2-F1
#
_cell.length_a   1.000
_cell.length_b   1.000
_cell.length_c   1.000
_cell.angle_alpha   90.00
_cell.angle_beta   90.00
_cell.angle_gamma   90.00
#
_symmetry.space_group_name_H-M   'P 1'
#
loop_
_entity.id
_entity.type
_entity.pdbx_description
1 polymer ?
#
loop_
_entity_poly.entity_id
_entity_poly.type
_entity_poly.pdbx_seq_one_letter_code
_entity_poly.pdbx_strand_id
1 'polypeptide(L)'
;MTTFAKIRDVREKGGRQLVIVEFDEPMPKYQLEKMSPEIEIQLHDGRRKSPGQNKLIHALLNEITVAYVGSSTSIQRKIDLEYTKSTMKAMFADELGRNSFSVGKANMTEATDFIEYLINFCIREGIELKNRDMYKDYNLQHWSFCCLIHGKCAISGVKQGVEKHHAKNLVGMGRNRRNLDHLDSYFISLSAVYHEEAHKLGWTDFSKKYHVECVKLSAEWIKKLGISK
;
A
#
# COMPACT_ATOMS: atom_id res chain seq x y z
N MET A 1 -22.70 15.47 -9.41
CA MET A 1 -21.47 15.38 -8.61
C MET A 1 -21.48 14.02 -7.94
N THR A 2 -20.44 13.22 -8.12
CA THR A 2 -20.30 11.92 -7.45
C THR A 2 -19.39 12.12 -6.25
N THR A 3 -19.87 11.82 -5.06
CA THR A 3 -19.10 11.90 -3.81
C THR A 3 -19.12 10.53 -3.13
N PHE A 4 -18.04 10.20 -2.43
CA PHE A 4 -17.94 8.96 -1.67
C PHE A 4 -18.39 9.20 -0.22
N ALA A 5 -19.05 8.20 0.34
CA ALA A 5 -19.52 8.22 1.70
C ALA A 5 -19.42 6.82 2.29
N LYS A 6 -19.26 6.75 3.60
CA LYS A 6 -19.29 5.50 4.36
C LYS A 6 -20.57 5.40 5.19
N ILE A 7 -21.04 4.17 5.38
CA ILE A 7 -22.14 3.92 6.32
C ILE A 7 -21.57 4.08 7.73
N ARG A 8 -22.08 5.08 8.45
CA ARG A 8 -21.75 5.34 9.85
C ARG A 8 -22.61 4.52 10.79
N ASP A 9 -23.87 4.31 10.43
CA ASP A 9 -24.85 3.63 11.28
C ASP A 9 -26.03 3.07 10.47
N VAL A 10 -26.65 2.02 10.99
CA VAL A 10 -27.79 1.32 10.40
C VAL A 10 -28.79 0.99 11.51
N ARG A 11 -30.00 1.55 11.45
CA ARG A 11 -31.03 1.37 12.49
C ARG A 11 -32.38 1.05 11.88
N GLU A 12 -33.23 0.34 12.61
CA GLU A 12 -34.62 0.10 12.21
C GLU A 12 -35.55 1.15 12.83
N LYS A 13 -36.47 1.71 12.05
CA LYS A 13 -37.52 2.60 12.54
C LYS A 13 -38.79 2.42 11.74
N GLY A 14 -39.85 1.92 12.39
CA GLY A 14 -41.17 1.75 11.77
C GLY A 14 -41.17 0.76 10.59
N GLY A 15 -40.44 -0.36 10.71
CA GLY A 15 -40.33 -1.39 9.67
C GLY A 15 -39.48 -0.97 8.46
N ARG A 16 -38.72 0.13 8.57
CA ARG A 16 -37.79 0.61 7.53
C ARG A 16 -36.37 0.65 8.08
N GLN A 17 -35.41 0.40 7.20
CA GLN A 17 -34.00 0.59 7.49
C GLN A 17 -33.63 2.08 7.29
N LEU A 18 -33.08 2.69 8.33
CA LEU A 18 -32.45 4.00 8.28
C LEU A 18 -30.94 3.81 8.16
N VAL A 19 -30.35 4.35 7.09
CA VAL A 19 -28.89 4.34 6.87
C VAL A 19 -28.37 5.76 7.07
N ILE A 20 -27.41 5.93 7.99
CA ILE A 20 -26.73 7.20 8.21
C ILE A 20 -25.40 7.14 7.46
N VAL A 21 -25.25 8.01 6.46
CA VAL A 21 -24.02 8.14 5.66
C VAL A 21 -23.20 9.35 6.11
N GLU A 22 -21.89 9.18 6.15
CA GLU A 22 -20.93 10.25 6.40
C GLU A 22 -20.10 10.45 5.14
N PHE A 23 -20.16 11.65 4.56
CA PHE A 23 -19.35 12.02 3.39
C PHE A 23 -17.88 12.11 3.77
N ASP A 24 -17.01 11.61 2.90
CA ASP A 24 -15.56 11.67 3.13
C ASP A 24 -15.04 13.12 3.10
N GLU A 25 -15.70 13.98 2.31
CA GLU A 25 -15.45 15.42 2.27
C GLU A 25 -16.67 16.22 2.80
N PRO A 26 -16.46 17.24 3.65
CA PRO A 26 -17.55 18.03 4.20
C PRO A 26 -18.23 18.86 3.11
N MET A 27 -19.48 18.55 2.81
CA MET A 27 -20.34 19.39 1.97
C MET A 27 -21.05 20.47 2.80
N PRO A 28 -20.98 21.75 2.39
CA PRO A 28 -21.78 22.80 3.02
C PRO A 28 -23.27 22.52 2.95
N LYS A 29 -23.99 22.74 4.06
CA LYS A 29 -25.44 22.49 4.20
C LYS A 29 -26.29 23.07 3.05
N TYR A 30 -25.98 24.30 2.62
CA TYR A 30 -26.72 24.98 1.55
C TYR A 30 -26.60 24.28 0.19
N GLN A 31 -25.53 23.50 -0.05
CA GLN A 31 -25.37 22.73 -1.28
C GLN A 31 -26.26 21.49 -1.24
N LEU A 32 -26.29 20.80 -0.09
CA LEU A 32 -27.14 19.62 0.13
C LEU A 32 -28.63 19.99 -0.03
N GLU A 33 -29.06 21.15 0.48
CA GLU A 33 -30.45 21.61 0.38
C GLU A 33 -30.90 21.95 -1.05
N LYS A 34 -29.96 22.19 -1.98
CA LYS A 34 -30.24 22.48 -3.39
C LYS A 34 -30.19 21.24 -4.30
N MET A 35 -29.77 20.09 -3.78
CA MET A 35 -29.68 18.85 -4.54
C MET A 35 -31.03 18.10 -4.50
N SER A 36 -31.25 17.22 -5.48
CA SER A 36 -32.39 16.30 -5.45
C SER A 36 -32.36 15.49 -4.14
N PRO A 37 -33.51 15.27 -3.47
CA PRO A 37 -33.57 14.45 -2.25
C PRO A 37 -33.31 12.96 -2.52
N GLU A 38 -33.22 12.57 -3.79
CA GLU A 38 -33.01 11.19 -4.21
C GLU A 38 -31.50 10.89 -4.34
N ILE A 39 -31.08 9.81 -3.67
CA ILE A 39 -29.72 9.29 -3.72
C ILE A 39 -29.76 7.85 -4.23
N GLU A 40 -28.83 7.50 -5.13
CA GLU A 40 -28.59 6.11 -5.52
C GLU A 40 -27.59 5.50 -4.55
N ILE A 41 -27.99 4.43 -3.85
CA ILE A 41 -27.12 3.70 -2.94
C ILE A 41 -26.77 2.36 -3.60
N GLN A 42 -25.50 2.18 -3.96
CA GLN A 42 -24.97 0.88 -4.36
C GLN A 42 -24.35 0.20 -3.14
N LEU A 43 -25.03 -0.83 -2.63
CA LEU A 43 -24.52 -1.64 -1.53
C LEU A 43 -23.52 -2.67 -2.08
N HIS A 44 -22.27 -2.53 -1.70
CA HIS A 44 -21.26 -3.54 -1.98
C HIS A 44 -21.25 -4.59 -0.87
N ASP A 45 -21.24 -5.87 -1.26
CA ASP A 45 -21.04 -6.95 -0.31
C ASP A 45 -19.63 -6.85 0.27
N GLY A 46 -19.52 -6.44 1.54
CA GLY A 46 -18.24 -6.30 2.27
C GLY A 46 -17.48 -7.61 2.45
N ARG A 47 -18.07 -8.75 2.08
CA ARG A 47 -17.36 -10.04 1.97
C ARG A 47 -16.56 -10.16 0.67
N ARG A 48 -16.69 -9.21 -0.26
CA ARG A 48 -15.96 -9.16 -1.53
C ARG A 48 -15.03 -7.96 -1.57
N LYS A 49 -14.00 -8.04 -2.41
CA LYS A 49 -13.09 -6.92 -2.67
C LYS A 49 -13.86 -5.63 -3.01
N SER A 50 -13.37 -4.50 -2.53
CA SER A 50 -13.96 -3.20 -2.81
C SER A 50 -13.69 -2.75 -4.26
N PRO A 51 -14.49 -1.81 -4.82
CA PRO A 51 -14.19 -1.19 -6.11
C PRO A 51 -12.80 -0.55 -6.16
N GLY A 52 -12.35 0.06 -5.05
CA GLY A 52 -11.02 0.66 -4.92
C GLY A 52 -9.91 -0.38 -5.02
N GLN A 53 -10.02 -1.50 -4.30
CA GLN A 53 -9.08 -2.61 -4.40
C GLN A 53 -9.04 -3.17 -5.84
N ASN A 54 -10.20 -3.35 -6.47
CA ASN A 54 -10.26 -3.84 -7.85
C ASN A 54 -9.54 -2.89 -8.83
N LYS A 55 -9.78 -1.58 -8.71
CA LYS A 55 -9.10 -0.56 -9.52
C LYS A 55 -7.59 -0.61 -9.32
N LEU A 56 -7.14 -0.76 -8.07
CA LEU A 56 -5.71 -0.82 -7.74
C LEU A 56 -5.03 -2.07 -8.29
N ILE A 57 -5.67 -3.24 -8.16
CA ILE A 57 -5.19 -4.50 -8.76
C ILE A 57 -4.99 -4.33 -10.27
N HIS A 58 -6.00 -3.79 -10.98
CA HIS A 58 -5.91 -3.59 -12.42
C HIS A 58 -4.83 -2.57 -12.82
N ALA A 59 -4.64 -1.52 -12.03
CA ALA A 59 -3.58 -0.54 -12.24
C ALA A 59 -2.20 -1.18 -12.10
N LEU A 60 -1.95 -1.93 -11.02
CA LEU A 60 -0.67 -2.64 -10.78
C LEU A 60 -0.37 -3.67 -11.88
N LEU A 61 -1.34 -4.50 -12.25
CA LEU A 61 -1.19 -5.46 -13.35
C LEU A 61 -0.85 -4.76 -14.66
N ASN A 62 -1.43 -3.58 -14.90
CA ASN A 62 -1.11 -2.78 -16.07
C ASN A 62 0.32 -2.24 -16.03
N GLU A 63 0.78 -1.68 -14.90
CA GLU A 63 2.17 -1.20 -14.75
C GLU A 63 3.17 -2.34 -15.00
N ILE A 64 2.92 -3.52 -14.41
CA ILE A 64 3.73 -4.71 -14.63
C ILE A 64 3.77 -5.07 -16.11
N THR A 65 2.61 -5.12 -16.76
CA THR A 65 2.57 -5.48 -18.18
C THR A 65 3.32 -4.44 -19.02
N VAL A 66 3.14 -3.13 -18.77
CA VAL A 66 3.87 -2.06 -19.49
C VAL A 66 5.38 -2.22 -19.34
N ALA A 67 5.87 -2.59 -18.15
CA ALA A 67 7.30 -2.75 -17.92
C ALA A 67 7.94 -3.86 -18.78
N TYR A 68 7.19 -4.93 -19.10
CA TYR A 68 7.69 -6.04 -19.90
C TYR A 68 7.41 -5.93 -21.40
N VAL A 69 6.28 -5.33 -21.80
CA VAL A 69 5.84 -5.33 -23.21
C VAL A 69 5.67 -3.93 -23.82
N GLY A 70 5.80 -2.88 -23.02
CA GLY A 70 5.61 -1.49 -23.44
C GLY A 70 4.15 -1.00 -23.39
N SER A 71 3.95 0.27 -23.79
CA SER A 71 2.70 1.02 -23.63
C SER A 71 1.79 1.07 -24.87
N SER A 72 1.93 0.12 -25.80
CA SER A 72 1.09 0.05 -27.01
C SER A 72 -0.37 -0.25 -26.67
N THR A 73 -1.32 0.25 -27.46
CA THR A 73 -2.77 -0.02 -27.30
C THR A 73 -3.28 -1.12 -28.24
N SER A 74 -2.39 -1.96 -28.77
CA SER A 74 -2.72 -3.01 -29.72
C SER A 74 -3.57 -4.15 -29.11
N ILE A 75 -4.16 -4.99 -29.98
CA ILE A 75 -4.82 -6.24 -29.54
C ILE A 75 -3.84 -7.11 -28.76
N GLN A 76 -2.58 -7.15 -29.19
CA GLN A 76 -1.51 -7.88 -28.49
C GLN A 76 -1.38 -7.44 -27.03
N ARG A 77 -1.47 -6.13 -26.76
CA ARG A 77 -1.38 -5.63 -25.38
C ARG A 77 -2.47 -6.16 -24.46
N LYS A 78 -3.68 -6.39 -24.97
CA LYS A 78 -4.78 -6.99 -24.19
C LYS A 78 -4.51 -8.46 -23.87
N ILE A 79 -3.92 -9.19 -24.82
CA ILE A 79 -3.47 -10.58 -24.61
C ILE A 79 -2.37 -10.60 -23.55
N ASP A 80 -1.38 -9.72 -23.65
CA ASP A 80 -0.28 -9.62 -22.69
C ASP A 80 -0.77 -9.25 -21.29
N LEU A 81 -1.81 -8.42 -21.19
CA LEU A 81 -2.43 -8.07 -19.90
C LEU A 81 -3.11 -9.28 -19.26
N GLU A 82 -3.89 -10.05 -20.02
CA GLU A 82 -4.53 -11.26 -19.49
C GLU A 82 -3.49 -12.35 -19.16
N TYR A 83 -2.42 -12.46 -19.94
CA TYR A 83 -1.28 -13.30 -19.60
C TYR A 83 -0.65 -12.87 -18.27
N THR A 84 -0.29 -11.59 -18.13
CA THR A 84 0.28 -11.04 -16.88
C THR A 84 -0.64 -11.29 -15.69
N LYS A 85 -1.94 -11.04 -15.84
CA LYS A 85 -2.95 -11.32 -14.82
C LYS A 85 -3.02 -12.81 -14.46
N SER A 86 -2.94 -13.71 -15.43
CA SER A 86 -2.91 -15.15 -15.18
C SER A 86 -1.66 -15.54 -14.40
N THR A 87 -0.49 -15.10 -14.86
CA THR A 87 0.81 -15.38 -14.24
C THR A 87 0.88 -14.86 -12.81
N MET A 88 0.50 -13.62 -12.56
CA MET A 88 0.55 -13.03 -11.21
C MET A 88 -0.38 -13.76 -10.23
N LYS A 89 -1.58 -14.17 -10.66
CA LYS A 89 -2.48 -14.97 -9.82
C LYS A 89 -1.91 -16.36 -9.52
N ALA A 90 -1.25 -16.99 -10.50
CA ALA A 90 -0.66 -18.31 -10.34
C ALA A 90 0.51 -18.26 -9.34
N MET A 91 1.42 -17.28 -9.50
CA MET A 91 2.53 -17.08 -8.56
C MET A 91 2.05 -16.75 -7.15
N PHE A 92 1.01 -15.92 -7.01
CA PHE A 92 0.44 -15.61 -5.70
C PHE A 92 -0.24 -16.85 -5.06
N ALA A 93 -0.94 -17.67 -5.85
CA ALA A 93 -1.52 -18.91 -5.36
C ALA A 93 -0.43 -19.89 -4.87
N ASP A 94 0.66 -20.01 -5.63
CA ASP A 94 1.83 -20.83 -5.27
C ASP A 94 2.48 -20.36 -3.96
N GLU A 95 2.68 -19.04 -3.78
CA GLU A 95 3.23 -18.48 -2.53
C GLU A 95 2.34 -18.77 -1.31
N LEU A 96 1.02 -18.86 -1.51
CA LEU A 96 0.07 -19.25 -0.47
C LEU A 96 -0.08 -20.77 -0.29
N GLY A 97 0.61 -21.59 -1.10
CA GLY A 97 0.44 -23.04 -1.12
C GLY A 97 -0.95 -23.49 -1.59
N ARG A 98 -1.60 -22.71 -2.46
CA ARG A 98 -2.95 -22.95 -2.98
C ARG A 98 -2.90 -23.32 -4.47
N ASN A 99 -3.82 -24.19 -4.91
CA ASN A 99 -3.91 -24.59 -6.32
C ASN A 99 -4.35 -23.45 -7.26
N SER A 100 -5.09 -22.47 -6.76
CA SER A 100 -5.56 -21.35 -7.57
C SER A 100 -5.97 -20.14 -6.74
N PHE A 101 -6.00 -18.98 -7.38
CA PHE A 101 -6.50 -17.73 -6.82
C PHE A 101 -7.40 -17.01 -7.84
N SER A 102 -8.51 -16.43 -7.37
CA SER A 102 -9.47 -15.72 -8.20
C SER A 102 -9.75 -14.32 -7.67
N VAL A 103 -9.20 -13.31 -8.36
CA VAL A 103 -9.52 -11.89 -8.11
C VAL A 103 -11.02 -11.63 -8.16
N GLY A 104 -11.76 -12.31 -9.06
CA GLY A 104 -13.21 -12.16 -9.18
C GLY A 104 -13.98 -12.58 -7.93
N LYS A 105 -13.49 -13.59 -7.20
CA LYS A 105 -14.10 -14.16 -6.00
C LYS A 105 -13.42 -13.73 -4.69
N ALA A 106 -12.33 -12.97 -4.77
CA ALA A 106 -11.55 -12.56 -3.62
C ALA A 106 -12.38 -11.74 -2.62
N ASN A 107 -12.23 -12.08 -1.34
CA ASN A 107 -12.72 -11.24 -0.25
C ASN A 107 -11.80 -10.01 -0.04
N MET A 108 -12.16 -9.14 0.90
CA MET A 108 -11.36 -7.93 1.17
C MET A 108 -9.92 -8.24 1.58
N THR A 109 -9.70 -9.21 2.46
CA THR A 109 -8.37 -9.61 2.92
C THR A 109 -7.55 -10.17 1.78
N GLU A 110 -8.10 -11.12 1.01
CA GLU A 110 -7.41 -11.72 -0.13
C GLU A 110 -7.05 -10.70 -1.21
N ALA A 111 -7.89 -9.68 -1.40
CA ALA A 111 -7.57 -8.58 -2.31
C ALA A 111 -6.45 -7.69 -1.79
N THR A 112 -6.43 -7.40 -0.48
CA THR A 112 -5.32 -6.68 0.17
C THR A 112 -4.02 -7.45 0.02
N ASP A 113 -4.01 -8.74 0.38
CA ASP A 113 -2.83 -9.61 0.28
C ASP A 113 -2.31 -9.64 -1.17
N PHE A 114 -3.21 -9.72 -2.16
CA PHE A 114 -2.80 -9.71 -3.56
C PHE A 114 -2.27 -8.34 -4.03
N ILE A 115 -2.83 -7.22 -3.57
CA ILE A 115 -2.31 -5.88 -3.86
C ILE A 115 -0.91 -5.73 -3.27
N GLU A 116 -0.73 -6.13 -2.01
CA GLU A 116 0.54 -6.09 -1.30
C GLU A 116 1.59 -6.97 -1.98
N TYR A 117 1.20 -8.14 -2.46
CA TYR A 117 2.04 -9.01 -3.29
C TYR A 117 2.47 -8.33 -4.60
N LEU A 118 1.54 -7.70 -5.33
CA LEU A 118 1.86 -7.00 -6.58
C LEU A 118 2.78 -5.78 -6.35
N ILE A 119 2.57 -5.02 -5.27
CA ILE A 119 3.46 -3.92 -4.87
C ILE A 119 4.86 -4.45 -4.57
N ASN A 120 4.95 -5.53 -3.79
CA ASN A 120 6.21 -6.19 -3.47
C ASN A 120 6.95 -6.65 -4.73
N PHE A 121 6.22 -7.26 -5.68
CA PHE A 121 6.75 -7.65 -6.98
C PHE A 121 7.33 -6.44 -7.74
N CYS A 122 6.58 -5.34 -7.85
CA CYS A 122 7.06 -4.15 -8.54
C CYS A 122 8.34 -3.58 -7.91
N ILE A 123 8.40 -3.50 -6.57
CA ILE A 123 9.59 -2.99 -5.85
C ILE A 123 10.80 -3.91 -6.07
N ARG A 124 10.59 -5.23 -5.99
CA ARG A 124 11.62 -6.26 -6.18
C ARG A 124 12.23 -6.18 -7.57
N GLU A 125 11.39 -6.17 -8.60
CA GLU A 125 11.81 -6.15 -10.00
C GLU A 125 12.28 -4.75 -10.44
N GLY A 126 12.04 -3.70 -9.63
CA GLY A 126 12.38 -2.33 -9.99
C GLY A 126 11.47 -1.73 -11.06
N ILE A 127 10.21 -2.17 -11.10
CA ILE A 127 9.19 -1.63 -12.00
C ILE A 127 8.81 -0.23 -11.54
N GLU A 128 8.92 0.73 -12.44
CA GLU A 128 8.53 2.11 -12.19
C GLU A 128 7.00 2.24 -12.17
N LEU A 129 6.47 2.80 -11.08
CA LEU A 129 5.03 3.01 -10.89
C LEU A 129 4.70 4.47 -11.19
N LYS A 130 3.87 4.75 -12.21
CA LYS A 130 3.57 6.13 -12.63
C LYS A 130 2.89 6.94 -11.53
N ASN A 131 2.05 6.31 -10.72
CA ASN A 131 1.38 6.94 -9.59
C ASN A 131 1.87 6.33 -8.27
N ARG A 132 3.19 6.43 -8.03
CA ARG A 132 3.88 5.81 -6.90
C ARG A 132 3.24 6.15 -5.55
N ASP A 133 2.82 7.39 -5.35
CA ASP A 133 2.19 7.82 -4.10
C ASP A 133 0.86 7.11 -3.84
N MET A 134 0.02 6.91 -4.86
CA MET A 134 -1.22 6.14 -4.72
C MET A 134 -0.98 4.69 -4.24
N TYR A 135 0.08 4.03 -4.73
CA TYR A 135 0.40 2.66 -4.31
C TYR A 135 1.06 2.61 -2.93
N LYS A 136 1.91 3.60 -2.64
CA LYS A 136 2.55 3.79 -1.33
C LYS A 136 1.50 4.04 -0.25
N ASP A 137 0.56 4.94 -0.49
CA ASP A 137 -0.48 5.37 0.45
C ASP A 137 -1.53 4.27 0.74
N TYR A 138 -1.59 3.22 -0.10
CA TYR A 138 -2.44 2.06 0.17
C TYR A 138 -2.06 1.37 1.50
N ASN A 139 -0.76 1.20 1.74
CA ASN A 139 -0.21 0.71 3.00
C ASN A 139 1.25 1.18 3.15
N LEU A 140 1.45 2.30 3.86
CA LEU A 140 2.76 2.94 4.05
C LEU A 140 3.77 2.02 4.74
N GLN A 141 3.32 1.19 5.69
CA GLN A 141 4.20 0.28 6.41
C GLN A 141 4.64 -0.86 5.50
N HIS A 142 3.71 -1.50 4.79
CA HIS A 142 4.05 -2.56 3.84
C HIS A 142 4.99 -2.05 2.75
N TRP A 143 4.74 -0.85 2.22
CA TRP A 143 5.62 -0.18 1.27
C TRP A 143 7.07 -0.06 1.78
N SER A 144 7.22 0.50 2.98
CA SER A 144 8.54 0.68 3.61
C SER A 144 9.21 -0.65 3.94
N PHE A 145 8.44 -1.65 4.36
CA PHE A 145 8.94 -3.01 4.58
C PHE A 145 9.47 -3.65 3.30
N CYS A 146 8.70 -3.62 2.21
CA CYS A 146 9.14 -4.10 0.90
C CYS A 146 10.41 -3.37 0.42
N CYS A 147 10.45 -2.04 0.55
CA CYS A 147 11.64 -1.26 0.22
C CYS A 147 12.86 -1.69 1.05
N LEU A 148 12.68 -1.96 2.34
CA LEU A 148 13.73 -2.43 3.25
C LEU A 148 14.29 -3.79 2.84
N ILE A 149 13.42 -4.77 2.59
CA ILE A 149 13.85 -6.14 2.28
C ILE A 149 14.52 -6.25 0.91
N HIS A 150 14.20 -5.35 -0.02
CA HIS A 150 14.81 -5.28 -1.35
C HIS A 150 15.97 -4.27 -1.45
N GLY A 151 16.28 -3.55 -0.37
CA GLY A 151 17.35 -2.55 -0.34
C GLY A 151 17.10 -1.37 -1.28
N LYS A 152 15.84 -0.97 -1.44
CA LYS A 152 15.42 0.16 -2.29
C LYS A 152 15.06 1.34 -1.42
N CYS A 153 15.36 2.56 -1.85
CA CYS A 153 14.97 3.77 -1.14
C CYS A 153 13.44 3.88 -1.11
N ALA A 154 12.84 4.02 0.08
CA ALA A 154 11.41 4.21 0.24
C ALA A 154 10.90 5.50 -0.43
N ILE A 155 11.77 6.48 -0.66
CA ILE A 155 11.42 7.77 -1.32
C ILE A 155 11.69 7.77 -2.82
N SER A 156 12.86 7.34 -3.28
CA SER A 156 13.22 7.43 -4.71
C SER A 156 13.17 6.09 -5.45
N GLY A 157 13.07 4.95 -4.75
CA GLY A 157 13.12 3.62 -5.36
C GLY A 157 14.49 3.18 -5.86
N VAL A 158 15.52 4.04 -5.79
CA VAL A 158 16.89 3.68 -6.20
C VAL A 158 17.52 2.71 -5.21
N LYS A 159 18.48 1.90 -5.67
CA LYS A 159 19.27 0.97 -4.84
C LYS A 159 20.63 1.54 -4.43
N GLN A 160 21.18 2.46 -5.23
CA GLN A 160 22.50 3.05 -5.02
C GLN A 160 22.51 3.85 -3.70
N GLY A 161 23.48 3.56 -2.83
CA GLY A 161 23.69 4.32 -1.59
C GLY A 161 22.54 4.22 -0.60
N VAL A 162 21.74 3.15 -0.64
CA VAL A 162 20.65 2.91 0.31
C VAL A 162 21.19 2.34 1.62
N GLU A 163 20.78 2.97 2.71
CA GLU A 163 21.09 2.57 4.07
C GLU A 163 19.82 2.37 4.88
N LYS A 164 19.94 1.65 5.99
CA LYS A 164 18.83 1.41 6.93
C LYS A 164 18.83 2.52 7.96
N HIS A 165 17.89 3.45 7.82
CA HIS A 165 17.70 4.53 8.77
C HIS A 165 16.97 4.04 10.02
N HIS A 166 17.52 4.36 11.19
CA HIS A 166 16.89 4.09 12.48
C HIS A 166 15.99 5.26 12.86
N ALA A 167 14.70 5.13 12.56
CA ALA A 167 13.73 6.22 12.59
C ALA A 167 13.20 6.57 13.99
N LYS A 168 12.98 5.55 14.84
CA LYS A 168 12.41 5.71 16.19
C LYS A 168 13.08 4.77 17.18
N ASN A 169 13.01 5.15 18.46
CA ASN A 169 13.69 4.47 19.57
C ASN A 169 15.20 4.40 19.35
N LEU A 170 15.76 5.55 18.95
CA LEU A 170 17.19 5.78 18.78
C LEU A 170 17.93 5.27 20.02
N VAL A 171 19.00 4.51 19.77
CA VAL A 171 19.90 4.09 20.84
C VAL A 171 20.56 5.34 21.40
N GLY A 172 20.05 5.86 22.51
CA GLY A 172 20.62 7.05 23.15
C GLY A 172 22.09 6.83 23.51
N MET A 173 22.91 7.87 23.33
CA MET A 173 24.25 7.95 23.91
C MET A 173 24.16 7.65 25.41
N GLY A 174 24.65 6.49 25.85
CA GLY A 174 24.62 6.05 27.25
C GLY A 174 23.97 4.70 27.50
N ARG A 175 23.25 4.11 26.53
CA ARG A 175 22.83 2.72 26.62
C ARG A 175 23.97 1.77 26.23
N ASN A 176 24.14 0.73 27.04
CA ASN A 176 25.16 -0.29 26.87
C ASN A 176 24.95 -0.99 25.51
N ARG A 177 25.80 -0.69 24.51
CA ARG A 177 25.69 -1.21 23.12
C ARG A 177 25.78 -2.73 23.02
N ARG A 178 26.11 -3.44 24.11
CA ARG A 178 26.13 -4.90 24.18
C ARG A 178 24.76 -5.54 24.29
N ASN A 179 23.73 -4.78 24.68
CA ASN A 179 22.36 -5.27 24.89
C ASN A 179 21.36 -4.37 24.12
N LEU A 180 21.59 -4.11 22.83
CA LEU A 180 20.60 -3.37 22.05
C LEU A 180 19.46 -4.31 21.69
N ASP A 181 18.28 -4.00 22.21
CA ASP A 181 17.08 -4.66 21.75
C ASP A 181 16.57 -3.91 20.50
N HIS A 182 17.19 -4.16 19.36
CA HIS A 182 16.70 -3.66 18.06
C HIS A 182 15.30 -4.19 17.73
N LEU A 183 14.77 -5.14 18.51
CA LEU A 183 13.37 -5.53 18.40
C LEU A 183 12.46 -4.32 18.59
N ASP A 184 12.80 -3.35 19.43
CA ASP A 184 11.97 -2.15 19.67
C ASP A 184 12.26 -0.97 18.72
N SER A 185 13.17 -1.18 17.77
CA SER A 185 13.58 -0.15 16.81
C SER A 185 12.69 -0.15 15.57
N TYR A 186 12.48 1.04 15.01
CA TYR A 186 11.77 1.20 13.73
C TYR A 186 12.73 1.62 12.64
N PHE A 187 12.58 1.03 11.46
CA PHE A 187 13.51 1.18 10.35
C PHE A 187 12.79 1.64 9.08
N ILE A 188 13.55 2.28 8.19
CA ILE A 188 13.18 2.52 6.79
C ILE A 188 14.46 2.53 5.95
N SER A 189 14.36 2.16 4.67
CA SER A 189 15.48 2.22 3.74
C SER A 189 15.50 3.56 3.01
N LEU A 190 16.60 4.31 3.12
CA LEU A 190 16.75 5.63 2.50
C LEU A 190 18.07 5.69 1.72
N SER A 191 18.07 6.30 0.54
CA SER A 191 19.33 6.66 -0.12
C SER A 191 20.05 7.73 0.69
N ALA A 192 21.39 7.80 0.59
CA ALA A 192 22.23 8.72 1.35
C ALA A 192 21.67 10.15 1.48
N VAL A 193 21.19 10.75 0.38
CA VAL A 193 20.58 12.09 0.37
C VAL A 193 19.37 12.21 1.31
N TYR A 194 18.42 11.28 1.22
CA TYR A 194 17.24 11.27 2.09
C TYR A 194 17.58 10.83 3.50
N HIS A 195 18.60 9.99 3.67
CA HIS A 195 19.07 9.57 4.98
C HIS A 195 19.63 10.77 5.76
N GLU A 196 20.49 11.57 5.12
CA GLU A 196 21.04 12.78 5.71
C GLU A 196 19.95 13.82 5.97
N GLU A 197 18.99 13.97 5.06
CA GLU A 197 17.86 14.87 5.25
C GLU A 197 16.98 14.45 6.45
N ALA A 198 16.72 13.15 6.63
CA ALA A 198 15.98 12.65 7.78
C ALA A 198 16.68 12.98 9.10
N HIS A 199 18.02 12.94 9.14
CA HIS A 199 18.79 13.37 10.32
C HIS A 199 18.73 14.89 10.56
N LYS A 200 18.75 15.70 9.50
CA LYS A 200 18.69 17.16 9.60
C LYS A 200 17.31 17.66 10.04
N LEU A 201 16.26 17.09 9.46
CA LEU A 201 14.88 17.52 9.67
C LEU A 201 14.25 16.88 10.91
N GLY A 202 14.70 15.68 11.29
CA GLY A 202 14.06 14.84 12.28
C GLY A 202 12.94 13.98 11.69
N TRP A 203 12.74 12.79 12.26
CA TRP A 203 11.86 11.77 11.68
C TRP A 203 10.40 12.22 11.53
N THR A 204 9.83 12.94 12.50
CA THR A 204 8.43 13.38 12.47
C THR A 204 8.14 14.28 11.26
N ASP A 205 9.00 15.28 11.04
CA ASP A 205 8.83 16.21 9.93
C ASP A 205 9.20 15.58 8.59
N PHE A 206 10.21 14.71 8.57
CA PHE A 206 10.60 13.94 7.39
C PHE A 206 9.48 12.99 6.91
N SER A 207 8.90 12.19 7.82
CA SER A 207 7.82 11.26 7.50
C SER A 207 6.57 11.97 6.98
N LYS A 208 6.25 13.13 7.54
CA LYS A 208 5.17 13.99 7.05
C LYS A 208 5.47 14.57 5.66
N LYS A 209 6.69 15.09 5.45
CA LYS A 209 7.09 15.70 4.17
C LYS A 209 7.02 14.71 3.01
N TYR A 210 7.46 13.48 3.22
CA TYR A 210 7.56 12.46 2.17
C TYR A 210 6.42 11.44 2.17
N HIS A 211 5.47 11.58 3.10
CA HIS A 211 4.36 10.65 3.28
C HIS A 211 4.86 9.20 3.37
N VAL A 212 5.68 8.90 4.38
CA VAL A 212 6.24 7.57 4.63
C VAL A 212 6.17 7.17 6.08
N GLU A 213 6.08 5.87 6.35
CA GLU A 213 6.17 5.31 7.70
C GLU A 213 7.39 4.40 7.84
N CYS A 214 7.93 4.31 9.06
CA CYS A 214 8.96 3.34 9.43
C CYS A 214 8.31 2.07 9.96
N VAL A 215 8.98 0.94 9.81
CA VAL A 215 8.46 -0.37 10.21
C VAL A 215 9.25 -0.98 11.36
N LYS A 216 8.54 -1.64 12.28
CA LYS A 216 9.14 -2.51 13.28
C LYS A 216 9.43 -3.86 12.62
N LEU A 217 10.65 -4.35 12.73
CA LEU A 217 11.05 -5.61 12.12
C LEU A 217 10.96 -6.76 13.14
N SER A 218 10.60 -7.96 12.68
CA SER A 218 10.71 -9.17 13.49
C SER A 218 12.18 -9.52 13.74
N ALA A 219 12.46 -10.32 14.77
CA ALA A 219 13.81 -10.83 15.05
C ALA A 219 14.43 -11.55 13.84
N GLU A 220 13.61 -12.28 13.09
CA GLU A 220 14.01 -12.98 11.88
C GLU A 220 14.47 -12.00 10.80
N TRP A 221 13.71 -10.93 10.56
CA TRP A 221 14.05 -9.92 9.57
C TRP A 221 15.27 -9.09 9.97
N ILE A 222 15.41 -8.73 11.25
CA ILE A 222 16.61 -8.07 11.78
C ILE A 222 17.85 -8.91 11.46
N LYS A 223 17.80 -10.22 11.72
CA LYS A 223 18.88 -11.16 11.40
C LYS A 223 19.14 -11.26 9.90
N LYS A 224 18.08 -11.47 9.09
CA LYS A 224 18.19 -11.58 7.62
C LYS A 224 18.79 -10.32 6.98
N LEU A 225 18.46 -9.15 7.53
CA LEU A 225 18.92 -7.87 7.04
C LEU A 225 20.29 -7.46 7.60
N GLY A 226 20.93 -8.28 8.43
CA GLY A 226 22.22 -7.98 9.03
C GLY A 226 22.22 -6.72 9.89
N ILE A 227 21.07 -6.38 10.50
CA ILE A 227 20.98 -5.32 11.50
C ILE A 227 21.54 -5.91 12.79
N SER A 228 22.82 -5.65 13.08
CA SER A 228 23.49 -6.17 14.27
C SER A 228 22.83 -5.66 15.55
N LYS A 229 22.73 -6.52 16.56
CA LYS A 229 22.43 -6.19 17.98
C LYS A 229 23.39 -5.18 18.59
#